data_AF-A0A8T0FCF6-F1
#
_entry.id   AF-A0A8T0FCF6-F1
#
_cell.length_a   1.000
_cell.length_b   1.000
_cell.length_c   1.000
_cell.angle_alpha   90.00
_cell.angle_beta   90.00
_cell.angle_gamma   90.00
#
_symmetry.space_group_name_H-M   'P 1'
#
loop_
_entity.id
_entity.type
_entity.pdbx_description
1 polymer ?
#
loop_
_entity_poly.entity_id
_entity_poly.type
_entity_poly.pdbx_seq_one_letter_code
_entity_poly.pdbx_strand_id
1 'polypeptide(L)'
;MSKRKQYFKDHKEMVDYLMKIFNEDSDSEDIEDDLQFPEYDADLSDENLEQENPSGDSEIDGDSGKPEVILDYNMTKGGVDTCDKMCAAYSVSRITRRWPLVLFYIMMNIAGINSHILFLLNNVDDEPSGRIIFLRAFSKSLMKEHLIPRAQISSLPRDVTTFLDIYRSNENLEEETSNQIIPPQKRVSCYMCE
;
A
#
# COMPACT_ATOMS: atom_id res chain seq x y z
N MET A 1 18.87 13.01 15.62
CA MET A 1 18.18 14.15 14.97
C MET A 1 16.69 13.83 14.94
N SER A 2 15.85 14.69 15.51
CA SER A 2 14.41 14.47 15.60
C SER A 2 13.79 14.63 14.21
N LYS A 3 13.32 13.53 13.59
CA LYS A 3 12.59 13.58 12.31
C LYS A 3 11.35 14.46 12.54
N ARG A 4 11.27 15.60 11.84
CA ARG A 4 10.16 16.55 11.98
C ARG A 4 8.93 15.87 11.38
N LYS A 5 7.91 15.56 12.18
CA LYS A 5 6.64 15.02 11.68
C LYS A 5 6.05 16.04 10.70
N GLN A 6 6.01 15.72 9.42
CA GLN A 6 5.30 16.51 8.42
C GLN A 6 3.82 16.17 8.59
N TYR A 7 3.05 17.11 9.15
CA TYR A 7 1.60 17.01 9.16
C TYR A 7 1.08 17.68 7.90
N PHE A 8 0.12 17.06 7.20
CA PHE A 8 -0.58 17.72 6.10
C PHE A 8 -1.28 18.97 6.64
N LYS A 9 -1.08 20.10 5.96
CA LYS A 9 -1.64 21.39 6.32
C LYS A 9 -3.13 21.48 5.99
N ASP A 10 -3.56 20.75 4.96
CA ASP A 10 -4.94 20.68 4.53
C ASP A 10 -5.26 19.35 3.80
N HIS A 11 -6.54 19.16 3.49
CA HIS A 11 -7.04 17.98 2.78
C HIS A 11 -6.47 17.87 1.35
N LYS A 12 -6.15 19.00 0.72
CA LYS A 12 -5.61 19.05 -0.65
C LYS A 12 -4.19 18.51 -0.69
N GLU A 13 -3.34 18.92 0.25
CA GLU A 13 -1.97 18.39 0.39
C GLU A 13 -1.98 16.88 0.69
N MET A 14 -2.94 16.41 1.50
CA MET A 14 -3.12 14.97 1.74
C MET A 14 -3.53 14.23 0.45
N VAL A 15 -4.54 14.72 -0.26
CA VAL A 15 -5.02 14.10 -1.50
C VAL A 15 -3.93 14.11 -2.58
N ASP A 16 -3.22 15.23 -2.76
CA ASP A 16 -2.12 15.34 -3.73
C ASP A 16 -0.99 14.36 -3.40
N TYR A 17 -0.67 14.19 -2.11
CA TYR A 17 0.32 13.21 -1.67
C TYR A 17 -0.15 11.77 -1.90
N LEU A 18 -1.43 11.46 -1.63
CA LEU A 18 -2.01 10.15 -1.92
C LEU A 18 -2.04 9.84 -3.41
N MET A 19 -2.36 10.84 -4.24
CA MET A 19 -2.34 10.72 -5.69
C MET A 19 -0.91 10.55 -6.22
N LYS A 20 0.08 11.22 -5.61
CA LYS A 20 1.49 11.00 -5.92
C LYS A 20 1.93 9.56 -5.60
N ILE A 21 1.57 9.04 -4.41
CA ILE A 21 1.84 7.64 -4.04
C ILE A 21 1.15 6.67 -5.00
N PHE A 22 -0.08 6.98 -5.40
CA PHE A 22 -0.82 6.17 -6.36
C PHE A 22 -0.11 6.10 -7.71
N ASN A 23 0.36 7.24 -8.22
CA ASN A 23 1.03 7.33 -9.51
C ASN A 23 2.43 6.69 -9.47
N GLU A 24 3.12 6.70 -8.33
CA GLU A 24 4.40 6.00 -8.12
C GLU A 24 4.24 4.47 -7.96
N ASP A 25 3.05 3.99 -7.59
CA ASP A 25 2.72 2.55 -7.52
C ASP A 25 2.43 1.91 -8.89
N SER A 26 2.22 2.73 -9.92
CA SER A 26 1.90 2.33 -11.31
C SER A 26 3.15 2.01 -12.14
N ASP A 27 3.84 0.92 -11.79
CA ASP A 27 4.74 0.20 -12.74
C ASP A 27 3.94 -0.66 -13.75
N SER A 28 2.61 -0.58 -13.75
CA SER A 28 1.76 -1.22 -14.74
C SER A 28 1.47 -0.25 -15.88
N GLU A 29 1.94 -0.57 -17.08
CA GLU A 29 1.56 0.04 -18.37
C GLU A 29 0.04 -0.03 -18.70
N ASP A 30 -0.83 -0.28 -17.71
CA ASP A 30 -2.25 -0.58 -17.87
C ASP A 30 -3.19 0.50 -17.28
N ILE A 31 -2.71 1.71 -16.97
CA ILE A 31 -3.52 2.73 -16.26
C ILE A 31 -3.38 4.13 -16.87
N GLU A 32 -3.46 4.27 -18.20
CA GLU A 32 -3.70 5.58 -18.82
C GLU A 32 -5.14 5.79 -19.31
N ASP A 33 -5.93 4.74 -19.51
CA ASP A 33 -7.25 4.90 -20.17
C ASP A 33 -8.45 5.12 -19.22
N ASP A 34 -8.32 4.82 -17.91
CA ASP A 34 -9.45 4.81 -16.97
C ASP A 34 -9.48 5.99 -15.96
N LEU A 35 -8.60 6.99 -16.16
CA LEU A 35 -8.63 8.26 -15.41
C LEU A 35 -9.13 9.44 -16.26
N GLN A 36 -9.38 9.23 -17.55
CA GLN A 36 -10.18 10.15 -18.35
C GLN A 36 -11.67 9.92 -18.04
N PHE A 37 -12.12 10.32 -16.85
CA PHE A 37 -13.54 10.60 -16.70
C PHE A 37 -13.91 11.64 -17.76
N PRO A 38 -15.05 11.49 -18.46
CA PRO A 38 -15.45 12.43 -19.49
C PRO A 38 -15.29 13.83 -18.93
N GLU A 39 -14.54 14.65 -19.64
CA GLU A 39 -14.65 16.09 -19.44
C GLU A 39 -16.14 16.37 -19.48
N TYR A 40 -16.67 16.99 -18.42
CA TYR A 40 -18.09 17.30 -18.36
C TYR A 40 -18.32 18.36 -19.44
N ASP A 41 -18.62 17.91 -20.66
CA ASP A 41 -19.06 18.76 -21.75
C ASP A 41 -20.39 19.35 -21.31
N ALA A 42 -20.37 20.61 -20.93
CA ALA A 42 -21.55 21.39 -20.55
C ALA A 42 -22.49 21.67 -21.74
N ASP A 43 -22.42 20.87 -22.81
CA ASP A 43 -23.13 21.06 -24.07
C ASP A 43 -24.14 19.94 -24.35
N LEU A 44 -24.85 19.46 -23.34
CA LEU A 44 -26.06 18.64 -23.54
C LEU A 44 -27.16 19.00 -22.53
N SER A 45 -27.91 20.04 -22.91
CA SER A 45 -29.33 20.29 -22.61
C SER A 45 -29.86 19.76 -21.27
N ASP A 46 -29.82 20.60 -20.23
CA ASP A 46 -30.83 20.53 -19.18
C ASP A 46 -31.38 21.94 -18.94
N GLU A 47 -32.52 22.20 -19.56
CA GLU A 47 -33.28 23.44 -19.56
C GLU A 47 -33.91 23.77 -18.18
N ASN A 48 -33.48 23.17 -17.06
CA ASN A 48 -34.18 23.31 -15.77
C ASN A 48 -33.27 23.33 -14.53
N LEU A 49 -32.32 24.26 -14.47
CA LEU A 49 -31.71 24.70 -13.20
C LEU A 49 -31.72 26.24 -13.11
N GLU A 50 -32.91 26.82 -13.22
CA GLU A 50 -33.16 28.12 -12.58
C GLU A 50 -33.48 27.87 -11.10
N GLN A 51 -32.85 28.65 -10.22
CA GLN A 51 -32.94 28.68 -8.75
C GLN A 51 -31.89 27.77 -8.07
N GLU A 52 -30.82 28.26 -7.44
CA GLU A 52 -30.67 29.48 -6.64
C GLU A 52 -29.31 30.15 -6.91
N ASN A 53 -29.31 31.48 -7.03
CA ASN A 53 -28.10 32.30 -6.95
C ASN A 53 -27.71 32.47 -5.48
N PRO A 54 -26.55 31.99 -5.01
CA PRO A 54 -25.82 32.68 -3.97
C PRO A 54 -24.86 33.66 -4.66
N SER A 55 -25.16 34.94 -4.51
CA SER A 55 -24.20 36.03 -4.73
C SER A 55 -22.89 35.73 -3.97
N GLY A 56 -21.92 35.22 -4.70
CA GLY A 56 -20.54 35.01 -4.27
C GLY A 56 -19.70 35.15 -5.53
N ASP A 57 -18.68 36.00 -5.46
CA ASP A 57 -17.79 36.29 -6.58
C ASP A 57 -17.13 34.99 -7.06
N SER A 58 -17.75 34.31 -8.03
CA SER A 58 -17.23 33.07 -8.59
C SER A 58 -16.17 33.44 -9.62
N GLU A 59 -14.91 33.51 -9.17
CA GLU A 59 -13.79 33.65 -10.08
C GLU A 59 -13.78 32.47 -11.07
N ILE A 60 -13.82 32.81 -12.36
CA ILE A 60 -13.75 31.85 -13.46
C ILE A 60 -12.28 31.74 -13.82
N ASP A 61 -11.75 30.52 -13.84
CA ASP A 61 -10.37 30.29 -14.22
C ASP A 61 -10.16 30.62 -15.71
N GLY A 62 -9.17 31.45 -15.99
CA GLY A 62 -8.91 32.00 -17.33
C GLY A 62 -8.40 30.96 -18.33
N ASP A 63 -7.88 29.82 -17.86
CA ASP A 63 -7.28 28.78 -18.70
C ASP A 63 -8.28 27.68 -19.04
N SER A 64 -9.07 27.22 -18.05
CA SER A 64 -10.07 26.16 -18.24
C SER A 64 -11.48 26.66 -18.55
N GLY A 65 -11.78 27.94 -18.31
CA GLY A 65 -13.13 28.50 -18.42
C GLY A 65 -14.14 27.94 -17.40
N LYS A 66 -13.68 27.16 -16.43
CA LYS A 66 -14.51 26.53 -15.40
C LYS A 66 -14.53 27.41 -14.14
N PRO A 67 -15.68 27.54 -13.45
CA PRO A 67 -15.74 28.16 -12.13
C PRO A 67 -14.80 27.47 -11.14
N GLU A 68 -14.17 28.22 -10.23
CA GLU A 68 -13.28 27.70 -9.18
C GLU A 68 -13.91 26.52 -8.41
N VAL A 69 -15.20 26.60 -8.08
CA VAL A 69 -15.95 25.53 -7.40
C VAL A 69 -15.91 24.20 -8.16
N ILE A 70 -15.95 24.24 -9.50
CA ILE A 70 -15.88 23.03 -10.34
C ILE A 70 -14.45 22.47 -10.33
N LEU A 71 -13.44 23.33 -10.34
CA LEU A 71 -12.03 22.91 -10.26
C LEU A 71 -11.74 22.23 -8.92
N ASP A 72 -12.13 22.85 -7.81
CA ASP A 72 -11.96 22.29 -6.47
C ASP A 72 -12.69 20.95 -6.27
N TYR A 73 -13.91 20.85 -6.80
CA TYR A 73 -14.65 19.58 -6.79
C TYR A 73 -13.91 18.50 -7.59
N ASN A 74 -13.48 18.81 -8.82
CA ASN A 74 -12.79 17.84 -9.67
C ASN A 74 -11.45 17.40 -9.08
N MET A 75 -10.73 18.28 -8.37
CA MET A 75 -9.49 17.94 -7.68
C MET A 75 -9.72 16.96 -6.51
N THR A 76 -10.85 17.05 -5.82
CA THR A 76 -11.07 16.33 -4.55
C THR A 76 -11.98 15.10 -4.68
N LYS A 77 -12.83 15.04 -5.71
CA LYS A 77 -13.84 13.97 -5.88
C LYS A 77 -13.25 12.56 -6.02
N GLY A 78 -12.01 12.44 -6.50
CA GLY A 78 -11.39 11.14 -6.81
C GLY A 78 -10.86 10.35 -5.60
N GLY A 79 -10.87 10.91 -4.38
CA GLY A 79 -10.22 10.28 -3.24
C GLY A 79 -10.74 8.88 -2.90
N VAL A 80 -12.06 8.67 -2.96
CA VAL A 80 -12.68 7.37 -2.67
C VAL A 80 -12.38 6.36 -3.78
N ASP A 81 -12.56 6.75 -5.04
CA ASP A 81 -12.27 5.89 -6.20
C ASP A 81 -10.80 5.47 -6.23
N THR A 82 -9.88 6.38 -5.88
CA THR A 82 -8.45 6.07 -5.75
C THR A 82 -8.21 5.05 -4.63
N CYS A 83 -8.85 5.19 -3.47
CA CYS A 83 -8.75 4.22 -2.39
C CYS A 83 -9.28 2.83 -2.82
N ASP A 84 -10.38 2.79 -3.56
CA ASP A 84 -10.97 1.57 -4.09
C ASP A 84 -10.04 0.90 -5.13
N LYS A 85 -9.46 1.67 -6.05
CA LYS A 85 -8.43 1.19 -7.00
C LYS A 85 -7.20 0.64 -6.27
N MET A 86 -6.71 1.36 -5.25
CA MET A 86 -5.61 0.89 -4.40
C MET A 86 -5.96 -0.43 -3.69
N CYS A 87 -7.17 -0.56 -3.15
CA CYS A 87 -7.64 -1.79 -2.52
C CYS A 87 -7.70 -2.96 -3.50
N ALA A 88 -8.12 -2.71 -4.75
CA ALA A 88 -8.20 -3.72 -5.79
C ALA A 88 -6.82 -4.24 -6.20
N ALA A 89 -5.83 -3.36 -6.38
CA ALA A 89 -4.49 -3.70 -6.87
C ALA A 89 -3.73 -4.70 -5.96
N TYR A 90 -3.85 -4.57 -4.63
CA TYR A 90 -3.19 -5.48 -3.67
C TYR A 90 -4.19 -6.06 -2.64
N SER A 91 -5.30 -6.62 -3.14
CA SER A 91 -6.36 -7.13 -2.29
C SER A 91 -6.00 -8.43 -1.55
N VAL A 92 -6.28 -8.48 -0.25
CA VAL A 92 -6.18 -9.72 0.55
C VAL A 92 -7.46 -10.56 0.53
N SER A 93 -8.51 -10.10 -0.16
CA SER A 93 -9.80 -10.79 -0.21
C SER A 93 -9.68 -12.21 -0.77
N ARG A 94 -10.54 -13.09 -0.26
CA ARG A 94 -10.66 -14.49 -0.72
C ARG A 94 -12.13 -14.83 -0.90
N ILE A 95 -12.40 -15.76 -1.82
CA ILE A 95 -13.75 -16.32 -2.00
C ILE A 95 -14.19 -16.96 -0.68
N THR A 96 -15.29 -16.47 -0.12
CA THR A 96 -15.82 -16.93 1.16
C THR A 96 -17.34 -16.90 1.16
N ARG A 97 -17.96 -17.82 1.90
CA ARG A 97 -19.42 -17.85 2.14
C ARG A 97 -19.79 -17.20 3.48
N ARG A 98 -18.81 -16.65 4.20
CA ARG A 98 -18.98 -16.06 5.54
C ARG A 98 -18.86 -14.53 5.42
N TRP A 99 -19.99 -13.83 5.44
CA TRP A 99 -20.04 -12.38 5.27
C TRP A 99 -19.15 -11.58 6.24
N PRO A 100 -19.01 -11.93 7.54
CA PRO A 100 -18.11 -11.22 8.44
C PRO A 100 -16.64 -11.27 8.01
N LEU A 101 -16.23 -12.33 7.30
CA LEU A 101 -14.87 -12.46 6.79
C LEU A 101 -14.61 -11.50 5.62
N VAL A 102 -15.65 -11.14 4.84
CA VAL A 102 -15.56 -10.12 3.80
C VAL A 102 -15.23 -8.76 4.43
N LEU A 103 -15.92 -8.39 5.51
CA LEU A 103 -15.61 -7.17 6.26
C LEU A 103 -14.18 -7.18 6.79
N PHE A 104 -13.72 -8.32 7.30
CA PHE A 104 -12.34 -8.47 7.77
C PHE A 104 -11.31 -8.21 6.65
N TYR A 105 -11.54 -8.73 5.45
CA TYR A 105 -10.65 -8.46 4.31
C TYR A 105 -10.66 -6.99 3.87
N ILE A 106 -11.82 -6.33 3.88
CA ILE A 106 -11.92 -4.89 3.59
C ILE A 106 -11.11 -4.09 4.62
N MET A 107 -11.28 -4.39 5.91
CA MET A 107 -10.51 -3.73 6.98
C MET A 107 -9.00 -3.93 6.81
N MET A 108 -8.55 -5.13 6.42
CA MET A 108 -7.15 -5.41 6.17
C MET A 108 -6.58 -4.61 4.99
N ASN A 109 -7.33 -4.47 3.89
CA ASN A 109 -6.91 -3.67 2.73
C ASN A 109 -6.74 -2.19 3.11
N ILE A 110 -7.73 -1.61 3.79
CA ILE A 110 -7.70 -0.22 4.25
C ILE A 110 -6.56 0.00 5.26
N ALA A 111 -6.36 -0.93 6.19
CA ALA A 111 -5.26 -0.85 7.14
C ALA A 111 -3.89 -0.91 6.46
N GLY A 112 -3.74 -1.73 5.41
CA GLY A 112 -2.52 -1.78 4.59
C GLY A 112 -2.19 -0.44 3.94
N ILE A 113 -3.18 0.23 3.35
CA ILE A 113 -3.04 1.56 2.76
C ILE A 113 -2.68 2.59 3.83
N ASN A 114 -3.44 2.65 4.93
CA ASN A 114 -3.22 3.62 6.01
C ASN A 114 -1.85 3.48 6.68
N SER A 115 -1.40 2.25 6.90
CA SER A 115 -0.06 1.99 7.46
C SER A 115 1.06 2.39 6.50
N HIS A 116 0.86 2.23 5.18
CA HIS A 116 1.81 2.69 4.18
C HIS A 116 1.91 4.22 4.17
N ILE A 117 0.77 4.93 4.17
CA ILE A 117 0.73 6.39 4.24
C ILE A 117 1.47 6.88 5.49
N LEU A 118 1.18 6.28 6.65
CA LEU A 118 1.85 6.64 7.90
C LEU A 118 3.36 6.34 7.85
N PHE A 119 3.77 5.25 7.20
CA PHE A 119 5.18 4.93 7.03
C PHE A 119 5.90 5.99 6.20
N LEU A 120 5.34 6.39 5.06
CA LEU A 120 5.94 7.40 4.18
C LEU A 120 5.99 8.78 4.87
N LEU A 121 4.95 9.16 5.61
CA LEU A 121 4.91 10.39 6.40
C LEU A 121 5.98 10.46 7.50
N ASN A 122 6.43 9.32 8.01
CA ASN A 122 7.49 9.27 9.02
C ASN A 122 8.90 9.15 8.39
N ASN A 123 8.98 8.94 7.07
CA ASN A 123 10.20 8.69 6.32
C ASN A 123 10.25 9.55 5.04
N VAL A 124 9.85 10.82 5.16
CA VAL A 124 9.73 11.77 4.03
C VAL A 124 11.07 12.03 3.34
N ASP A 125 12.19 11.90 4.06
CA ASP A 125 13.53 12.08 3.52
C ASP A 125 14.05 10.86 2.75
N ASP A 126 13.37 9.71 2.89
CA ASP A 126 13.73 8.47 2.21
C ASP A 126 13.00 8.40 0.86
N GLU A 127 13.63 7.81 -0.16
CA GLU A 127 12.98 7.58 -1.45
C GLU A 127 11.76 6.68 -1.25
N PRO A 128 10.57 7.08 -1.74
CA PRO A 128 9.35 6.31 -1.54
C PRO A 128 9.51 4.94 -2.18
N SER A 129 9.47 3.90 -1.34
CA SER A 129 9.46 2.52 -1.82
C SER A 129 8.06 2.16 -2.30
N GLY A 130 7.93 1.54 -3.47
CA GLY A 130 6.64 1.09 -3.97
C GLY A 130 5.87 0.23 -2.95
N ARG A 131 4.54 0.35 -2.92
CA ARG A 131 3.67 -0.23 -1.88
C ARG A 131 3.83 -1.74 -1.73
N ILE A 132 4.12 -2.47 -2.80
CA ILE A 132 4.36 -3.92 -2.72
C ILE A 132 5.59 -4.27 -1.89
N ILE A 133 6.64 -3.43 -1.93
CA ILE A 133 7.86 -3.61 -1.14
C ILE A 133 7.52 -3.39 0.33
N PHE A 134 6.81 -2.30 0.63
CA PHE A 134 6.30 -2.01 1.97
C PHE A 134 5.44 -3.17 2.50
N LEU A 135 4.42 -3.62 1.76
CA LEU A 135 3.51 -4.69 2.18
C LEU A 135 4.23 -6.02 2.40
N ARG A 136 5.24 -6.35 1.60
CA ARG A 136 6.09 -7.54 1.81
C ARG A 136 6.89 -7.46 3.10
N ALA A 137 7.53 -6.32 3.36
CA ALA A 137 8.30 -6.10 4.58
C ALA A 137 7.38 -6.10 5.82
N PHE A 138 6.25 -5.40 5.72
CA PHE A 138 5.22 -5.33 6.74
C PHE A 138 4.69 -6.74 7.11
N SER A 139 4.32 -7.53 6.10
CA SER A 139 3.84 -8.91 6.31
C SER A 139 4.89 -9.79 6.99
N LYS A 140 6.16 -9.72 6.56
CA LYS A 140 7.25 -10.47 7.19
C LYS A 140 7.47 -10.06 8.65
N SER A 141 7.32 -8.78 8.97
CA SER A 141 7.41 -8.26 10.34
C SER A 141 6.31 -8.85 11.22
N LEU A 142 5.05 -8.82 10.77
CA LEU A 142 3.91 -9.39 11.50
C LEU A 142 4.05 -10.90 11.75
N MET A 143 4.63 -11.63 10.81
CA MET A 143 4.82 -13.08 10.95
C MET A 143 6.04 -13.45 11.81
N LYS A 144 6.99 -12.54 12.02
CA LYS A 144 8.31 -12.84 12.59
C LYS A 144 8.24 -13.63 13.89
N GLU A 145 7.42 -13.18 14.85
CA GLU A 145 7.26 -13.82 16.16
C GLU A 145 6.77 -15.28 16.06
N HIS A 146 5.95 -15.60 15.06
CA HIS A 146 5.47 -16.95 14.82
C HIS A 146 6.40 -17.80 13.95
N LEU A 147 7.21 -17.18 13.09
CA LEU A 147 8.15 -17.87 12.21
C LEU A 147 9.38 -18.38 12.97
N ILE A 148 9.85 -17.64 13.99
CA ILE A 148 10.99 -18.05 14.84
C ILE A 148 10.79 -19.43 15.48
N PRO A 149 9.72 -19.69 16.27
CA PRO A 149 9.53 -21.00 16.89
C PRO A 149 9.27 -22.10 15.85
N ARG A 150 8.63 -21.77 14.72
CA ARG A 150 8.41 -22.74 13.63
C ARG A 150 9.72 -23.15 12.96
N ALA A 151 10.72 -22.29 12.90
CA ALA A 151 12.04 -22.60 12.34
C ALA A 151 12.80 -23.67 13.15
N GLN A 152 12.41 -23.92 14.40
CA GLN A 152 13.01 -24.93 15.26
C GLN A 152 12.46 -26.35 15.01
N ILE A 153 11.40 -26.49 14.19
CA ILE A 153 10.83 -27.80 13.85
C ILE A 153 11.77 -28.52 12.87
N SER A 154 12.33 -29.65 13.31
CA SER A 154 13.33 -30.41 12.53
C SER A 154 12.74 -31.30 11.44
N SER A 155 11.44 -31.61 11.51
CA SER A 155 10.72 -32.49 10.57
C SER A 155 10.14 -31.76 9.35
N LEU A 156 10.45 -30.48 9.17
CA LEU A 156 9.89 -29.69 8.08
C LEU A 156 10.45 -30.12 6.72
N PRO A 157 9.65 -30.00 5.64
CA PRO A 157 10.14 -30.16 4.28
C PRO A 157 11.31 -29.22 3.99
N ARG A 158 12.18 -29.63 3.06
CA ARG A 158 13.43 -28.91 2.75
C ARG A 158 13.19 -27.47 2.34
N ASP A 159 12.21 -27.22 1.47
CA ASP A 159 11.91 -25.89 0.95
C ASP A 159 11.45 -24.93 2.06
N VAL A 160 10.62 -25.43 2.98
CA VAL A 160 10.16 -24.67 4.15
C VAL A 160 11.32 -24.41 5.10
N THR A 161 12.19 -25.39 5.30
CA THR A 161 13.39 -25.25 6.15
C THR A 161 14.30 -24.15 5.59
N THR A 162 14.59 -24.17 4.29
CA THR A 162 15.40 -23.15 3.62
C THR A 162 14.81 -21.75 3.72
N PHE A 163 13.48 -21.62 3.59
CA PHE A 163 12.80 -20.35 3.84
C PHE A 163 12.93 -19.88 5.31
N LEU A 164 12.83 -20.80 6.25
CA LEU A 164 12.86 -20.50 7.69
C LEU A 164 14.25 -20.34 8.29
N ASP A 165 15.32 -20.75 7.58
CA ASP A 165 16.69 -20.69 8.07
C ASP A 165 17.11 -19.29 8.52
N ILE A 166 16.61 -18.23 7.84
CA ILE A 166 16.88 -16.83 8.23
C ILE A 166 16.32 -16.47 9.61
N TYR A 167 15.32 -17.20 10.11
CA TYR A 167 14.70 -16.98 11.41
C TYR A 167 15.35 -17.80 12.53
N ARG A 168 16.14 -18.84 12.19
CA ARG A 168 16.87 -19.67 13.17
C ARG A 168 18.06 -18.92 13.77
N SER A 169 18.67 -18.00 13.03
CA SER A 169 19.88 -17.27 13.43
C SER A 169 19.62 -16.03 14.30
N ASN A 170 18.37 -15.57 14.41
CA ASN A 170 18.02 -14.32 15.09
C ASN A 170 17.85 -14.43 16.61
N GLU A 171 18.05 -15.62 17.21
CA GLU A 171 18.13 -15.78 18.67
C GLU A 171 19.50 -15.40 19.27
N ASN A 172 20.53 -15.12 18.44
CA ASN A 172 21.92 -14.95 18.93
C ASN A 172 22.55 -13.56 18.68
N LEU A 173 21.77 -12.50 18.43
CA LEU A 173 22.31 -11.15 18.21
C LEU A 173 22.22 -10.19 19.40
N GLU A 174 21.81 -10.67 20.58
CA GLU A 174 21.88 -9.88 21.82
C GLU A 174 22.74 -10.49 22.94
N GLU A 175 23.46 -11.61 22.73
CA GLU A 175 24.43 -12.11 23.72
C GLU A 175 25.72 -12.67 23.06
N GLU A 176 26.78 -11.89 23.22
CA GLU A 176 28.22 -12.19 23.35
C GLU A 176 28.91 -13.39 22.63
N THR A 177 29.85 -13.01 21.76
CA THR A 177 31.24 -13.50 21.61
C THR A 177 31.58 -15.00 21.48
N SER A 178 32.24 -15.33 20.35
CA SER A 178 33.28 -16.36 20.18
C SER A 178 32.90 -17.84 20.34
N ASN A 179 32.78 -18.59 19.23
CA ASN A 179 33.74 -19.66 18.86
C ASN A 179 33.29 -20.58 17.68
N GLN A 180 34.27 -20.80 16.78
CA GLN A 180 34.53 -21.94 15.89
C GLN A 180 33.59 -22.31 14.72
N ILE A 181 34.12 -22.11 13.50
CA ILE A 181 33.58 -22.52 12.20
C ILE A 181 33.92 -24.00 11.95
N ILE A 182 32.91 -24.87 11.84
CA ILE A 182 33.07 -26.24 11.32
C ILE A 182 32.80 -26.21 9.80
N PRO A 183 33.70 -26.74 8.95
CA PRO A 183 33.51 -26.69 7.50
C PRO A 183 32.34 -27.58 7.03
N PRO A 184 31.66 -27.20 5.93
CA PRO A 184 30.47 -27.90 5.45
C PRO A 184 30.81 -29.30 4.94
N GLN A 185 30.25 -30.33 5.58
CA GLN A 185 30.35 -31.71 5.11
C GLN A 185 29.43 -31.94 3.91
N LYS A 186 29.98 -32.51 2.83
CA LYS A 186 29.21 -32.92 1.65
C LYS A 186 28.32 -34.12 2.00
N ARG A 187 27.04 -34.07 1.60
CA ARG A 187 26.09 -35.15 1.84
C ARG A 187 26.28 -36.28 0.83
N VAL A 188 26.33 -37.51 1.34
CA VAL A 188 26.30 -38.76 0.55
C VAL A 188 24.86 -39.28 0.58
N SER A 189 24.33 -39.69 -0.57
CA SER A 189 23.04 -40.39 -0.63
C SER A 189 23.16 -41.76 0.03
N CYS A 190 22.17 -42.15 0.83
CA CYS A 190 22.13 -43.50 1.39
C CYS A 190 21.94 -44.50 0.25
N TYR A 191 22.92 -45.39 0.05
CA TYR A 191 22.88 -46.43 -0.99
C TYR A 191 21.71 -47.41 -0.87
N MET A 192 21.06 -47.45 0.30
CA MET A 192 19.98 -48.40 0.62
C MET A 192 18.56 -47.84 0.43
N CYS A 193 18.42 -46.56 0.05
CA CYS A 193 17.12 -45.96 -0.21
C CYS A 193 17.00 -45.66 -1.72
N GLU A 194 16.06 -46.34 -2.39
CA GLU A 194 15.52 -45.87 -3.69
C GLU A 194 14.62 -44.65 -3.50
#